data_AF-A0AAV4DFQ0-F1
#
_entry.id   AF-A0AAV4DFQ0-F1
#
_cell.length_a   1.000
_cell.length_b   1.000
_cell.length_c   1.000
_cell.angle_alpha   90.00
_cell.angle_beta   90.00
_cell.angle_gamma   90.00
#
_symmetry.space_group_name_H-M   'P 1'
#
loop_
_entity.id
_entity.type
_entity.pdbx_description
1 polymer ?
#
loop_
_entity_poly.entity_id
_entity_poly.type
_entity_poly.pdbx_seq_one_letter_code
_entity_poly.pdbx_strand_id
1 'polypeptide(L)'
;MRNSIKEMEINKQLGELFKSIKELNTMPSLMKVINVSLCLSHGNAKVERGFSVHKKVSEDDMSKECLTVKKFIYQCIKESRDPANIILNKAILISCCGSYQHYKIVYKEKRDAIEKEKKQKEKKIKHEEAKVLHFKRRKLELDIDMLQKADNLSIEAEGHLSLKTGQGLLV
;
A
#
# COMPACT_ATOMS: atom_id res chain seq x y z
N MET A 1 32.41 16.97 24.81
CA MET A 1 33.71 16.84 24.11
C MET A 1 33.65 15.94 22.87
N ARG A 2 33.26 14.65 22.95
CA ARG A 2 33.24 13.76 21.75
C ARG A 2 32.33 14.23 20.61
N ASN A 3 31.20 14.86 20.91
CA ASN A 3 30.28 15.38 19.88
C ASN A 3 30.86 16.61 19.15
N SER A 4 31.53 17.51 19.88
CA SER A 4 32.18 18.68 19.28
C SER A 4 33.36 18.31 18.37
N ILE A 5 34.11 17.25 18.70
CA ILE A 5 35.21 16.76 17.84
C ILE A 5 34.66 16.19 16.53
N LYS A 6 33.57 15.41 16.60
CA LYS A 6 32.90 14.89 15.40
C LYS A 6 32.30 15.99 14.53
N GLU A 7 31.66 17.00 15.12
CA GLU A 7 31.16 18.16 14.38
C GLU A 7 32.28 18.93 13.69
N MET A 8 33.42 19.11 14.36
CA MET A 8 34.58 19.80 13.79
C MET A 8 35.21 19.01 12.62
N GLU A 9 35.23 17.68 12.72
CA GLU A 9 35.74 16.79 11.67
C GLU A 9 34.81 16.73 10.46
N ILE A 10 33.49 16.67 10.68
CA ILE A 10 32.48 16.77 9.62
C ILE A 10 32.58 18.11 8.89
N ASN A 11 32.70 19.21 9.64
CA ASN A 11 32.83 20.55 9.05
C ASN A 11 34.11 20.71 8.22
N LYS A 12 35.22 20.09 8.65
CA LYS A 12 36.47 20.08 7.90
C LYS A 12 36.33 19.29 6.58
N GLN A 13 35.76 18.09 6.64
CA GLN A 13 35.48 17.27 5.45
C GLN A 13 34.54 17.98 4.48
N LEU A 14 33.52 18.66 5.01
CA LEU A 14 32.57 19.43 4.21
C LEU A 14 33.26 20.62 3.53
N GLY A 15 34.17 21.32 4.22
CA GLY A 15 34.96 22.41 3.65
C GLY A 15 35.91 21.96 2.52
N GLU A 16 36.57 20.81 2.69
CA GLU A 16 37.43 20.20 1.67
C GLU A 16 36.62 19.77 0.44
N LEU A 17 35.41 19.21 0.65
CA LEU A 17 34.48 18.86 -0.42
C LEU A 17 34.02 20.11 -1.18
N PHE A 18 33.63 21.18 -0.48
CA PHE A 18 33.21 22.44 -1.12
C PHE A 18 34.33 23.08 -1.93
N LYS A 19 35.58 23.03 -1.43
CA LYS A 19 36.75 23.49 -2.17
C LYS A 19 36.95 22.69 -3.46
N SER A 20 36.88 21.36 -3.36
CA SER A 20 37.02 20.46 -4.50
C SER A 20 35.91 20.66 -5.55
N ILE A 21 34.67 20.90 -5.12
CA ILE A 21 33.54 21.22 -6.01
C ILE A 21 33.75 22.57 -6.71
N LYS A 22 34.27 23.57 -6.00
CA LYS A 22 34.56 24.88 -6.57
C LYS A 22 35.65 24.79 -7.64
N GLU A 23 36.67 23.96 -7.41
CA GLU A 23 37.71 23.66 -8.39
C GLU A 23 37.13 22.88 -9.58
N LEU A 24 36.26 21.90 -9.35
CA LEU A 24 35.55 21.17 -10.41
C LEU A 24 34.69 22.08 -11.31
N ASN A 25 34.05 23.10 -10.74
CA ASN A 25 33.26 24.09 -11.50
C ASN A 25 34.10 24.94 -12.47
N THR A 26 35.43 24.97 -12.30
CA THR A 26 36.34 25.60 -13.28
C THR A 26 36.59 24.73 -14.52
N MET A 27 36.11 23.48 -14.52
CA MET A 27 36.24 22.53 -15.63
C MET A 27 34.85 22.09 -16.15
N PRO A 28 34.22 22.88 -17.05
CA PRO A 28 32.85 22.64 -17.51
C PRO A 28 32.64 21.26 -18.16
N SER A 29 33.66 20.75 -18.86
CA SER A 29 33.61 19.44 -19.52
C SER A 29 33.62 18.29 -18.52
N LEU A 30 34.41 18.40 -17.45
CA LEU A 30 34.45 17.41 -16.37
C LEU A 30 33.13 17.43 -15.56
N MET A 31 32.60 18.61 -15.27
CA MET A 31 31.29 18.76 -14.63
C MET A 31 30.15 18.16 -15.46
N LYS A 32 30.19 18.29 -16.79
CA LYS A 32 29.23 17.61 -17.68
C LYS A 32 29.33 16.10 -17.55
N VAL A 33 30.54 15.53 -17.55
CA VAL A 33 30.74 14.08 -17.41
C VAL A 33 30.27 13.60 -16.04
N ILE A 34 30.57 14.33 -14.96
CA ILE A 34 30.14 13.98 -13.61
C ILE A 34 28.61 14.08 -13.48
N ASN A 35 28.00 15.16 -13.98
CA ASN A 35 26.54 15.30 -13.98
C ASN A 35 25.88 14.17 -14.77
N VAL A 36 26.40 13.85 -15.96
CA VAL A 36 25.92 12.72 -16.76
C VAL A 36 26.11 11.40 -15.99
N SER A 37 27.27 11.16 -15.38
CA SER A 37 27.53 9.95 -14.60
C SER A 37 26.61 9.83 -13.37
N LEU A 38 26.33 10.93 -12.66
CA LEU A 38 25.44 10.96 -11.50
C LEU A 38 23.97 10.83 -11.90
N CYS A 39 23.59 11.39 -13.05
CA CYS A 39 22.25 11.21 -13.63
C CYS A 39 22.04 9.78 -14.19
N LEU A 40 23.07 9.18 -14.78
CA LEU A 40 23.03 7.82 -15.35
C LEU A 40 23.16 6.71 -14.29
N SER A 41 23.75 7.01 -13.12
CA SER A 41 23.87 6.05 -12.01
C SER A 41 22.52 5.64 -11.39
N HIS A 42 21.41 6.27 -11.78
CA HIS A 42 20.07 5.77 -11.46
C HIS A 42 19.71 4.47 -12.19
N GLY A 43 20.52 4.01 -13.15
CA GLY A 43 20.30 2.78 -13.92
C GLY A 43 20.63 1.45 -13.22
N ASN A 44 21.29 1.45 -12.05
CA ASN A 44 21.66 0.21 -11.33
C ASN A 44 21.08 0.08 -9.92
N ALA A 45 20.17 0.97 -9.52
CA ALA A 45 19.41 0.83 -8.28
C ALA A 45 18.46 -0.39 -8.29
N LYS A 46 18.36 -1.15 -9.40
CA LYS A 46 17.47 -2.32 -9.52
C LYS A 46 18.05 -3.59 -8.90
N VAL A 47 19.39 -3.71 -8.81
CA VAL A 47 20.05 -4.96 -8.40
C VAL A 47 20.18 -5.08 -6.88
N GLU A 48 20.30 -3.98 -6.14
CA GLU A 48 20.35 -3.98 -4.66
C GLU A 48 18.96 -3.86 -3.99
N ARG A 49 17.88 -3.75 -4.76
CA ARG A 49 16.50 -3.63 -4.24
C ARG A 49 15.98 -4.88 -3.51
N GLY A 50 16.73 -5.98 -3.50
CA GLY A 50 16.41 -7.18 -2.72
C GLY A 50 16.39 -6.97 -1.20
N PHE A 51 16.99 -5.89 -0.69
CA PHE A 51 17.04 -5.58 0.75
C PHE A 51 16.18 -4.38 1.18
N SER A 52 15.51 -3.70 0.25
CA SER A 52 14.61 -2.60 0.61
C SER A 52 13.19 -3.11 0.82
N VAL A 53 12.72 -3.04 2.07
CA VAL A 53 11.35 -3.37 2.49
C VAL A 53 10.28 -2.48 1.81
N HIS A 54 10.69 -1.46 1.05
CA HIS A 54 9.82 -0.64 0.22
C HIS A 54 9.86 -1.05 -1.27
N LYS A 55 9.06 -2.08 -1.60
CA LYS A 55 8.84 -2.57 -2.99
C LYS A 55 8.23 -1.52 -3.96
N LYS A 56 7.91 -0.31 -3.49
CA LYS A 56 7.18 0.73 -4.25
C LYS A 56 7.93 2.06 -4.41
N VAL A 57 9.26 2.09 -4.27
CA VAL A 57 10.04 3.31 -4.55
C VAL A 57 10.59 3.26 -5.97
N SER A 58 9.69 3.32 -6.95
CA SER A 58 10.04 3.74 -8.31
C SER A 58 8.96 4.70 -8.77
N GLU A 59 9.32 5.98 -8.73
CA GLU A 59 9.00 6.94 -9.78
C GLU A 59 7.49 7.12 -10.03
N ASP A 60 6.78 7.69 -9.04
CA ASP A 60 5.56 8.53 -9.22
C ASP A 60 4.77 8.77 -7.91
N ASP A 61 5.31 8.46 -6.73
CA ASP A 61 4.60 8.68 -5.46
C ASP A 61 4.56 10.17 -5.04
N MET A 62 5.01 11.08 -5.90
CA MET A 62 4.83 12.52 -5.72
C MET A 62 3.45 12.89 -6.26
N SER A 63 2.52 13.20 -5.36
CA SER A 63 1.19 13.65 -5.75
C SER A 63 1.27 14.90 -6.65
N LYS A 64 0.29 15.09 -7.54
CA LYS A 64 0.21 16.25 -8.45
C LYS A 64 0.26 17.57 -7.68
N GLU A 65 -0.33 17.58 -6.49
CA GLU A 65 -0.30 18.72 -5.57
C GLU A 65 1.13 19.03 -5.13
N CYS A 66 1.93 18.01 -4.78
CA CYS A 66 3.31 18.23 -4.37
C CYS A 66 4.19 18.74 -5.53
N LEU A 67 3.97 18.25 -6.76
CA LEU A 67 4.64 18.79 -7.95
C LEU A 67 4.28 20.26 -8.19
N THR A 68 3.00 20.62 -8.02
CA THR A 68 2.52 22.00 -8.16
C THR A 68 3.17 22.92 -7.13
N VAL A 69 3.24 22.49 -5.86
CA VAL A 69 3.90 23.26 -4.79
C VAL A 69 5.40 23.40 -5.05
N LYS A 70 6.09 22.34 -5.48
CA LYS A 70 7.53 22.41 -5.82
C LYS A 70 7.79 23.39 -6.97
N LYS A 71 6.95 23.38 -8.01
CA LYS A 71 7.05 24.32 -9.13
C LYS A 71 6.84 25.76 -8.66
N PHE A 72 5.86 25.99 -7.79
CA PHE A 72 5.60 27.31 -7.22
C PHE A 72 6.80 27.82 -6.41
N ILE A 73 7.35 27.00 -5.52
CA ILE A 73 8.55 27.35 -4.73
C ILE A 73 9.72 27.67 -5.65
N TYR A 74 9.97 26.84 -6.67
CA TYR A 74 11.03 27.08 -7.64
C TYR A 74 10.85 28.42 -8.38
N GLN A 75 9.62 28.73 -8.80
CA GLN A 75 9.32 29.99 -9.47
C GLN A 75 9.58 31.19 -8.54
N CYS A 76 9.14 31.13 -7.28
CA CYS A 76 9.40 32.19 -6.30
C CYS A 76 10.89 32.44 -6.07
N ILE A 77 11.70 31.36 -5.97
CA ILE A 77 13.16 31.47 -5.81
C ILE A 77 13.80 32.06 -7.07
N LYS A 78 13.34 31.65 -8.25
CA LYS A 78 13.85 32.16 -9.53
C LYS A 78 13.56 33.65 -9.71
N GLU A 79 12.39 34.10 -9.26
CA GLU A 79 12.00 35.51 -9.31
C GLU A 79 12.74 36.37 -8.28
N SER A 80 13.08 35.83 -7.09
CA SER A 80 13.70 36.62 -6.03
C SER A 80 15.15 37.03 -6.32
N ARG A 81 15.81 36.43 -7.33
CA ARG A 81 17.24 36.54 -7.73
C ARG A 81 18.27 36.21 -6.64
N ASP A 82 17.96 36.54 -5.39
CA ASP A 82 18.69 36.24 -4.17
C ASP A 82 17.75 35.51 -3.19
N PRO A 83 18.11 34.31 -2.70
CA PRO A 83 17.36 33.60 -1.67
C PRO A 83 17.19 34.38 -0.36
N ALA A 84 18.10 35.32 -0.05
CA ALA A 84 18.02 36.13 1.16
C ALA A 84 16.86 37.15 1.14
N ASN A 85 16.33 37.47 -0.03
CA ASN A 85 15.21 38.41 -0.19
C ASN A 85 13.83 37.77 -0.06
N ILE A 86 13.76 36.45 0.17
CA ILE A 86 12.49 35.74 0.33
C ILE A 86 11.92 36.05 1.73
N ILE A 87 10.85 36.85 1.77
CA ILE A 87 10.18 37.22 3.01
C ILE A 87 9.46 35.99 3.60
N LEU A 88 10.02 35.44 4.67
CA LEU A 88 9.39 34.37 5.44
C LEU A 88 8.33 34.95 6.39
N ASN A 89 7.06 34.82 6.02
CA ASN A 89 5.96 35.20 6.89
C ASN A 89 5.86 34.24 8.10
N LYS A 90 5.43 34.76 9.26
CA LYS A 90 5.13 34.00 10.48
C LYS A 90 4.19 32.81 10.23
N ALA A 91 3.26 32.95 9.29
CA ALA A 91 2.37 31.85 8.88
C ALA A 91 3.13 30.64 8.30
N ILE A 92 4.16 30.89 7.48
CA ILE A 92 5.00 29.84 6.88
C ILE A 92 5.79 29.13 7.98
N LEU A 93 6.37 29.88 8.91
CA LEU A 93 7.14 29.33 10.03
C LEU A 93 6.27 28.42 10.92
N ILE A 94 5.05 28.85 11.25
CA ILE A 94 4.10 28.06 12.03
C ILE A 94 3.71 26.78 11.26
N SER A 95 3.42 26.90 9.96
CA SER A 95 3.08 25.75 9.10
C SER A 95 4.23 24.73 9.03
N CYS A 96 5.47 25.20 8.84
CA CYS A 96 6.65 24.34 8.83
C CYS A 96 6.85 23.64 10.17
N CYS A 97 6.68 24.33 11.29
CA CYS A 97 6.82 23.76 12.63
C CYS A 97 5.79 22.63 12.88
N GLY A 98 4.55 22.80 12.43
CA GLY A 98 3.48 21.80 12.56
C GLY A 98 3.49 20.69 11.50
N SER A 99 4.28 20.83 10.43
CA SER A 99 4.21 19.96 9.24
C SER A 99 4.44 18.48 9.55
N TYR A 100 5.39 18.16 10.44
CA TYR A 100 5.68 16.78 10.81
C TYR A 100 4.55 16.13 11.62
N GLN A 101 3.97 16.88 12.57
CA GLN A 101 2.80 16.43 13.34
C GLN A 101 1.62 16.17 12.40
N HIS A 102 1.36 17.10 11.49
CA HIS A 102 0.31 16.97 10.48
C HIS A 102 0.53 15.73 9.59
N TYR A 103 1.75 15.53 9.09
CA TYR A 103 2.12 14.35 8.32
C TYR A 103 1.82 13.05 9.08
N LYS A 104 2.20 12.99 10.37
CA LYS A 104 1.98 11.81 11.20
C LYS A 104 0.50 11.48 11.37
N ILE A 105 -0.35 12.49 11.56
CA ILE A 105 -1.80 12.33 11.67
C ILE A 105 -2.37 11.79 10.36
N VAL A 106 -2.10 12.46 9.23
CA VAL A 106 -2.60 12.06 7.91
C VAL A 106 -2.11 10.65 7.53
N TYR A 107 -0.86 10.32 7.84
CA TYR A 107 -0.32 8.99 7.58
C TYR A 107 -1.06 7.90 8.36
N LYS A 108 -1.35 8.16 9.64
CA LYS A 108 -2.12 7.24 10.50
C LYS A 108 -3.54 7.06 9.96
N GLU A 109 -4.22 8.14 9.61
CA GLU A 109 -5.57 8.09 9.03
C GLU A 109 -5.62 7.26 7.75
N LYS A 110 -4.65 7.44 6.84
CA LYS A 110 -4.53 6.63 5.62
C LYS A 110 -4.32 5.15 5.92
N ARG A 111 -3.48 4.82 6.91
CA ARG A 111 -3.26 3.43 7.34
C ARG A 111 -4.54 2.81 7.89
N ASP A 112 -5.23 3.53 8.79
CA ASP A 112 -6.46 3.06 9.41
C ASP A 112 -7.59 2.91 8.38
N ALA A 113 -7.68 3.79 7.38
CA ALA A 113 -8.65 3.69 6.29
C ALA A 113 -8.44 2.43 5.44
N ILE A 114 -7.19 2.14 5.06
CA ILE A 114 -6.85 0.94 4.29
C ILE A 114 -7.19 -0.32 5.09
N GLU A 115 -6.88 -0.35 6.39
CA GLU A 115 -7.20 -1.50 7.24
C GLU A 115 -8.72 -1.69 7.39
N LYS A 116 -9.47 -0.61 7.59
CA LYS A 116 -10.94 -0.65 7.64
C LYS A 116 -11.53 -1.17 6.33
N GLU A 117 -11.05 -0.69 5.18
CA GLU A 117 -11.52 -1.14 3.87
C GLU A 117 -11.23 -2.64 3.67
N LYS A 118 -10.04 -3.11 4.06
CA LYS A 118 -9.69 -4.54 3.99
C LYS A 118 -10.62 -5.39 4.86
N LYS A 119 -10.84 -5.00 6.12
CA LYS A 119 -11.77 -5.69 7.03
C LYS A 119 -13.20 -5.69 6.51
N GLN A 120 -13.65 -4.60 5.90
CA GLN A 120 -14.99 -4.54 5.29
C GLN A 120 -15.11 -5.47 4.08
N LYS A 121 -14.10 -5.53 3.20
CA LYS A 121 -14.07 -6.47 2.07
C LYS A 121 -14.10 -7.92 2.56
N GLU A 122 -13.28 -8.27 3.55
CA GLU A 122 -13.27 -9.61 4.14
C GLU A 122 -14.62 -9.98 4.76
N LYS A 123 -15.27 -9.06 5.49
CA LYS A 123 -16.61 -9.28 6.03
C LYS A 123 -17.66 -9.51 4.94
N LYS A 124 -17.61 -8.74 3.84
CA LYS A 124 -18.53 -8.91 2.71
C LYS A 124 -18.37 -10.29 2.06
N ILE A 125 -17.13 -10.74 1.83
CA ILE A 125 -16.84 -12.06 1.26
C ILE A 125 -17.40 -13.16 2.16
N LYS A 126 -17.07 -13.15 3.45
CA LYS A 126 -17.57 -14.13 4.43
C LYS A 126 -19.10 -14.16 4.52
N HIS A 127 -19.72 -12.99 4.44
CA HIS A 127 -21.18 -12.89 4.47
C HIS A 127 -21.81 -13.55 3.24
N GLU A 128 -21.23 -13.36 2.07
CA GLU A 128 -21.73 -13.96 0.83
C GLU A 128 -21.50 -15.48 0.79
N GLU A 129 -20.34 -15.94 1.25
CA GLU A 129 -20.07 -17.37 1.45
C GLU A 129 -21.07 -18.02 2.41
N ALA A 130 -21.38 -17.35 3.53
CA ALA A 130 -22.36 -17.83 4.50
C ALA A 130 -23.76 -17.97 3.89
N LYS A 131 -24.20 -17.03 3.04
CA LYS A 131 -25.49 -17.15 2.33
C LYS A 131 -25.53 -18.36 1.41
N VAL A 132 -24.45 -18.56 0.63
CA VAL A 132 -24.35 -19.72 -0.28
C VAL A 132 -24.40 -21.03 0.51
N LEU A 133 -23.68 -21.12 1.63
CA LEU A 133 -23.70 -22.30 2.49
C LEU A 133 -25.09 -22.52 3.11
N HIS A 134 -25.76 -21.47 3.59
CA HIS A 134 -27.13 -21.58 4.10
C HIS A 134 -28.12 -22.07 3.04
N PHE A 135 -28.01 -21.57 1.81
CA PHE A 135 -28.85 -22.02 0.71
C PHE A 135 -28.60 -23.50 0.38
N LYS A 136 -27.33 -23.91 0.28
CA LYS A 136 -26.97 -25.32 0.05
C LYS A 136 -27.47 -26.23 1.18
N ARG A 137 -27.34 -25.80 2.44
CA ARG A 137 -27.82 -26.56 3.60
C ARG A 137 -29.33 -26.78 3.53
N ARG A 138 -30.11 -25.72 3.27
CA ARG A 138 -31.56 -25.84 3.12
C ARG A 138 -31.96 -26.77 1.96
N LYS A 139 -31.23 -26.72 0.85
CA LYS A 139 -31.49 -27.63 -0.28
C LYS A 139 -31.25 -29.09 0.12
N LEU A 140 -30.13 -29.37 0.79
CA LEU A 140 -29.83 -30.72 1.29
C LEU A 140 -30.86 -31.21 2.30
N GLU A 141 -31.31 -30.34 3.22
CA GLU A 141 -32.38 -30.67 4.19
C GLU A 141 -33.67 -31.10 3.46
N LEU A 142 -34.06 -30.41 2.38
CA LEU A 142 -35.22 -30.78 1.57
C LEU A 142 -35.00 -32.08 0.81
N ASP A 143 -33.82 -32.27 0.21
CA ASP A 143 -33.48 -33.48 -0.54
C ASP A 143 -33.51 -34.72 0.39
N ILE A 144 -33.01 -34.60 1.62
CA ILE A 144 -33.06 -35.66 2.64
C ILE A 144 -34.52 -36.00 3.00
N ASP A 145 -35.37 -35.00 3.26
CA ASP A 145 -36.78 -35.23 3.62
C ASP A 145 -37.56 -35.90 2.46
N MET A 146 -37.27 -35.53 1.21
CA MET A 146 -37.85 -36.17 0.04
C MET A 146 -37.41 -37.63 -0.11
N LEU A 147 -36.12 -37.93 0.11
CA LEU A 147 -35.61 -39.29 0.06
C LEU A 147 -36.21 -40.17 1.17
N GLN A 148 -36.30 -39.66 2.40
CA GLN A 148 -36.94 -40.38 3.50
C GLN A 148 -38.41 -40.71 3.22
N LYS A 149 -39.15 -39.76 2.63
CA LYS A 149 -40.54 -40.01 2.21
C LYS A 149 -40.62 -41.08 1.11
N ALA A 150 -39.71 -41.05 0.13
CA ALA A 150 -39.65 -42.05 -0.92
C ALA A 150 -39.35 -43.45 -0.36
N ASP A 151 -38.39 -43.56 0.56
CA ASP A 151 -38.05 -44.80 1.24
C ASP A 151 -39.24 -45.36 2.03
N ASN A 152 -39.94 -44.51 2.78
CA ASN A 152 -41.14 -44.93 3.53
C ASN A 152 -42.25 -45.45 2.60
N LEU A 153 -42.51 -44.77 1.48
CA LEU A 153 -43.49 -45.23 0.48
C LEU A 153 -43.07 -46.55 -0.17
N SER A 154 -41.77 -46.75 -0.40
CA SER A 154 -41.24 -48.02 -0.91
C SER A 154 -41.47 -49.16 0.09
N ILE A 155 -41.18 -48.93 1.38
CA ILE A 155 -41.41 -49.90 2.45
C ILE A 155 -42.91 -50.25 2.56
N GLU A 156 -43.79 -49.25 2.50
CA GLU A 156 -45.25 -49.48 2.52
C GLU A 156 -45.71 -50.31 1.32
N ALA A 157 -45.19 -50.03 0.11
CA ALA A 157 -45.51 -50.77 -1.09
C ALA A 157 -45.06 -52.24 -1.01
N GLU A 158 -43.84 -52.50 -0.54
CA GLU A 158 -43.31 -53.85 -0.34
C GLU A 158 -44.11 -54.62 0.72
N GLY A 159 -44.49 -53.97 1.82
CA GLY A 159 -45.35 -54.55 2.87
C GLY A 159 -46.73 -54.95 2.32
N HIS A 160 -47.34 -54.09 1.51
CA HIS A 160 -48.62 -54.38 0.86
C HIS A 160 -48.54 -55.52 -0.18
N LEU A 161 -47.41 -55.63 -0.90
CA LEU A 161 -47.19 -56.69 -1.88
C LEU A 161 -47.04 -58.06 -1.19
N SER A 162 -46.34 -58.09 -0.06
CA SER A 162 -46.12 -59.29 0.78
C SER A 162 -47.43 -59.85 1.36
N LEU A 163 -48.36 -58.97 1.74
CA LEU A 163 -49.69 -59.36 2.23
C LEU A 163 -50.57 -59.96 1.11
N LYS A 164 -50.47 -59.44 -0.13
CA LYS A 164 -51.22 -59.96 -1.27
C LYS A 164 -50.70 -61.32 -1.75
N THR A 165 -49.40 -61.56 -1.72
CA THR A 165 -48.83 -62.87 -2.09
C THR A 165 -49.10 -63.95 -1.04
N GLY A 166 -49.15 -63.58 0.25
CA GLY A 166 -49.54 -64.51 1.33
C GLY A 166 -51.01 -64.95 1.30
N GLN A 167 -51.92 -64.09 0.83
CA GLN A 167 -53.35 -64.43 0.66
C GLN A 167 -53.66 -65.18 -0.64
N GLY A 168 -52.75 -65.16 -1.63
CA GLY A 168 -52.90 -65.87 -2.91
C GLY A 168 -52.45 -67.34 -2.89
N LEU A 169 -51.91 -67.84 -1.77
CA LEU A 169 -51.40 -69.21 -1.63
C LEU A 169 -52.37 -70.17 -0.91
N LEU A 170 -53.62 -69.74 -0.72
CA LEU A 170 -54.67 -70.48 -0.01
C LEU A 170 -55.82 -70.98 -0.91
N VAL A 171 -55.58 -71.13 -2.22
CA VAL A 171 -56.52 -71.78 -3.14
C VAL A 171 -56.00 -73.15 -3.55
#